data_AF-A0A7S2BUI6-F1
#
_entry.id   AF-A0A7S2BUI6-F1
#
_cell.length_a   1.000
_cell.length_b   1.000
_cell.length_c   1.000
_cell.angle_alpha   90.00
_cell.angle_beta   90.00
_cell.angle_gamma   90.00
#
_symmetry.space_group_name_H-M   'P 1'
#
loop_
_entity.id
_entity.type
_entity.pdbx_description
1 polymer ?
#
loop_
_entity_poly.entity_id
_entity_poly.type
_entity_poly.pdbx_seq_one_letter_code
_entity_poly.pdbx_strand_id
1 'polypeptide(L)'
;VELSEVMRGCKLTGHRFRDSSFKIGTNSKVTAVLRPSEIARHEGKAPSPDWRLFRGRPRADDVRQGELGDCWFLSSLAAVAELQEGRLVRALLPGQTTPSEVGAYIVRLCLGGRWQEILVDDHLPCIGGGMYYTQL
;
A
#
# COMPACT_ATOMS: atom_id res chain seq x y z
N VAL A 1 -2.64 15.99 -9.54
CA VAL A 1 -4.03 15.72 -9.11
C VAL A 1 -4.05 15.78 -7.60
N GLU A 2 -4.90 16.59 -7.00
CA GLU A 2 -4.97 16.71 -5.55
C GLU A 2 -5.75 15.51 -4.95
N LEU A 3 -5.23 14.89 -3.89
CA LEU A 3 -5.88 13.73 -3.25
C LEU A 3 -7.30 14.06 -2.79
N SER A 4 -7.53 15.28 -2.28
CA SER A 4 -8.82 15.76 -1.79
C SER A 4 -9.90 15.74 -2.87
N GLU A 5 -9.55 16.14 -4.11
CA GLU A 5 -10.45 16.16 -5.26
C GLU A 5 -10.85 14.74 -5.68
N VAL A 6 -9.87 13.82 -5.72
CA VAL A 6 -10.10 12.41 -6.02
C VAL A 6 -11.01 11.79 -4.99
N MET A 7 -10.73 12.02 -3.70
CA MET A 7 -11.56 11.53 -2.61
C MET A 7 -13.00 12.04 -2.72
N ARG A 8 -13.17 13.35 -3.00
CA ARG A 8 -14.51 13.94 -3.19
C ARG A 8 -15.25 13.31 -4.37
N GLY A 9 -14.59 13.14 -5.52
CA GLY A 9 -15.20 12.52 -6.70
C GLY A 9 -15.64 11.07 -6.45
N CYS A 10 -14.79 10.26 -5.80
CA CYS A 10 -15.11 8.90 -5.41
C CYS A 10 -16.30 8.83 -4.45
N LYS A 11 -16.34 9.71 -3.44
CA LYS A 11 -17.47 9.79 -2.50
C LYS A 11 -18.79 10.14 -3.19
N LEU A 12 -18.78 11.09 -4.13
CA LEU A 12 -19.98 11.52 -4.86
C LEU A 12 -20.53 10.44 -5.79
N THR A 13 -19.65 9.66 -6.41
CA THR A 13 -20.04 8.60 -7.36
C THR A 13 -20.35 7.26 -6.69
N GLY A 14 -19.99 7.10 -5.41
CA GLY A 14 -20.11 5.82 -4.70
C GLY A 14 -19.08 4.78 -5.15
N HIS A 15 -18.08 5.17 -5.96
CA HIS A 15 -17.03 4.28 -6.46
C HIS A 15 -15.71 4.47 -5.72
N ARG A 16 -14.99 3.36 -5.50
CA ARG A 16 -13.63 3.40 -4.96
C ARG A 16 -12.63 3.78 -6.05
N PHE A 17 -11.58 4.50 -5.68
CA PHE A 17 -10.50 4.87 -6.58
C PHE A 17 -9.82 3.61 -7.15
N ARG A 18 -9.47 3.67 -8.43
CA ARG A 18 -8.73 2.64 -9.14
C ARG A 18 -7.67 3.31 -10.00
N ASP A 19 -6.43 2.92 -9.83
CA ASP A 19 -5.34 3.40 -10.66
C ASP A 19 -5.35 2.64 -12.00
N SER A 20 -5.81 3.32 -13.06
CA SER A 20 -5.83 2.76 -14.41
C SER A 20 -4.46 2.76 -15.09
N SER A 21 -3.48 3.47 -14.54
CA SER A 21 -2.13 3.58 -15.10
C SER A 21 -1.25 2.37 -14.75
N PHE A 22 -1.52 1.72 -13.61
CA PHE A 22 -0.83 0.52 -13.19
C PHE A 22 -1.47 -0.74 -13.79
N LYS A 23 -0.70 -1.51 -14.57
CA LYS A 23 -1.13 -2.79 -15.15
C LYS A 23 -0.25 -3.92 -14.63
N ILE A 24 -0.87 -5.04 -14.29
CA ILE A 24 -0.16 -6.26 -13.89
C ILE A 24 0.66 -6.75 -15.10
N GLY A 25 1.95 -7.00 -14.88
CA GLY A 25 2.83 -7.58 -15.91
C GLY A 25 2.44 -9.02 -16.24
N THR A 26 2.55 -9.39 -17.52
CA THR A 26 2.14 -10.70 -18.06
C THR A 26 2.96 -11.88 -17.57
N ASN A 27 4.16 -11.65 -17.01
CA ASN A 27 5.06 -12.68 -16.47
C ASN A 27 5.06 -12.75 -14.94
N SER A 28 4.02 -12.24 -14.28
CA SER A 28 3.92 -12.28 -12.83
C SER A 28 3.21 -13.57 -12.38
N LYS A 29 3.71 -14.20 -11.30
CA LYS A 29 3.00 -15.31 -10.64
C LYS A 29 1.67 -14.83 -9.98
N VAL A 30 1.43 -13.52 -9.96
CA VAL A 30 0.23 -12.87 -9.42
C VAL A 30 -1.02 -13.40 -10.13
N THR A 31 -1.93 -14.00 -9.37
CA THR A 31 -3.18 -14.55 -9.90
C THR A 31 -4.36 -13.59 -9.76
N ALA A 32 -4.27 -12.61 -8.85
CA ALA A 32 -5.32 -11.63 -8.62
C ALA A 32 -4.74 -10.30 -8.08
N VAL A 33 -5.50 -9.22 -8.20
CA VAL A 33 -5.21 -7.92 -7.58
C VAL A 33 -6.44 -7.51 -6.82
N LEU A 34 -6.34 -7.55 -5.49
CA LEU A 34 -7.45 -7.52 -4.56
C LEU A 34 -7.26 -6.41 -3.53
N ARG A 35 -8.36 -5.83 -3.07
CA ARG A 35 -8.38 -4.87 -1.97
C ARG A 35 -8.25 -5.59 -0.62
N PRO A 36 -7.84 -4.90 0.46
CA PRO A 36 -7.74 -5.49 1.79
C PRO A 36 -9.00 -6.23 2.26
N SER A 37 -10.18 -5.70 1.95
CA SER A 37 -11.48 -6.32 2.26
C SER A 37 -11.74 -7.62 1.50
N GLU A 38 -11.22 -7.74 0.27
CA GLU A 38 -11.42 -8.90 -0.60
C GLU A 38 -10.45 -10.04 -0.24
N ILE A 39 -9.23 -9.69 0.16
CA ILE A 39 -8.20 -10.64 0.63
C ILE A 39 -8.68 -11.37 1.89
N ALA A 40 -9.20 -10.63 2.88
CA ALA A 40 -9.67 -11.23 4.12
C ALA A 40 -10.74 -12.32 3.89
N ARG A 41 -11.64 -12.10 2.93
CA ARG A 41 -12.66 -13.07 2.53
C ARG A 41 -12.05 -14.34 1.91
N HIS A 42 -10.98 -14.20 1.13
CA HIS A 42 -10.30 -15.33 0.48
C HIS A 42 -9.56 -16.23 1.48
N GLU A 43 -9.05 -15.67 2.58
CA GLU A 43 -8.38 -16.42 3.65
C GLU A 43 -9.36 -17.12 4.62
N GLY A 44 -10.66 -17.08 4.36
CA GLY A 44 -11.69 -17.62 5.27
C GLY A 44 -11.76 -16.90 6.62
N LYS A 45 -11.12 -15.73 6.73
CA LYS A 45 -11.19 -14.87 7.91
C LYS A 45 -12.42 -13.98 7.78
N ALA A 46 -13.03 -13.62 8.90
CA ALA A 46 -13.93 -12.47 8.92
C ALA A 46 -13.16 -11.27 8.31
N PRO A 47 -13.83 -10.35 7.58
CA PRO A 47 -13.20 -9.12 7.13
C PRO A 47 -12.44 -8.53 8.31
N SER A 48 -11.10 -8.51 8.23
CA SER A 48 -10.28 -8.11 9.37
C SER A 48 -10.77 -6.72 9.81
N PRO A 49 -11.26 -6.54 11.05
CA PRO A 49 -11.72 -5.24 11.51
C PRO A 49 -10.55 -4.26 11.70
N ASP A 50 -9.30 -4.66 11.40
CA ASP A 50 -8.12 -3.91 11.78
C ASP A 50 -7.01 -3.84 10.70
N TRP A 51 -7.41 -3.54 9.46
CA TRP A 51 -6.46 -2.99 8.49
C TRP A 51 -6.05 -1.59 8.94
N ARG A 52 -4.74 -1.38 9.09
CA ARG A 52 -4.15 -0.12 9.55
C ARG A 52 -3.05 0.26 8.59
N LEU A 53 -2.88 1.56 8.36
CA LEU A 53 -1.72 2.04 7.63
C LEU A 53 -0.45 1.94 8.47
N PHE A 54 -0.57 2.10 9.80
CA PHE A 54 0.51 1.94 10.76
C PHE A 54 -0.02 1.37 12.09
N ARG A 55 0.56 0.26 12.58
CA ARG A 55 0.25 -0.33 13.91
C ARG A 55 1.13 0.28 15.00
N GLY A 56 1.09 1.60 15.12
CA GLY A 56 1.98 2.35 16.00
C GLY A 56 3.21 2.87 15.27
N ARG A 57 4.36 2.89 15.93
CA ARG A 57 5.62 3.35 15.32
C ARG A 57 6.08 2.33 14.26
N PRO A 58 6.35 2.73 13.01
CA PRO A 58 6.99 1.84 12.04
C PRO A 58 8.34 1.32 12.55
N ARG A 59 8.57 0.03 12.40
CA ARG A 59 9.77 -0.71 12.80
C ARG A 59 10.22 -1.66 11.69
N ALA A 60 11.47 -2.10 11.76
CA ALA A 60 11.99 -3.12 10.84
C ALA A 60 11.16 -4.42 10.88
N ASP A 61 10.68 -4.82 12.06
CA ASP A 61 9.87 -6.03 12.26
C ASP A 61 8.51 -5.97 11.56
N ASP A 62 8.04 -4.77 11.22
CA ASP A 62 6.81 -4.61 10.43
C ASP A 62 7.05 -5.06 8.98
N VAL A 63 8.29 -5.06 8.48
CA VAL A 63 8.64 -5.42 7.09
C VAL A 63 8.86 -6.93 6.96
N ARG A 64 7.96 -7.59 6.24
CA ARG A 64 8.06 -9.04 5.95
C ARG A 64 8.40 -9.30 4.49
N GLN A 65 9.42 -10.13 4.23
CA GLN A 65 9.77 -10.51 2.86
C GLN A 65 8.73 -11.47 2.26
N GLY A 66 8.25 -11.14 1.06
CA GLY A 66 7.47 -12.03 0.20
C GLY A 66 8.36 -12.81 -0.78
N GLU A 67 7.76 -13.35 -1.83
CA GLU A 67 8.49 -14.18 -2.80
C GLU A 67 8.98 -13.42 -4.05
N LEU A 68 8.84 -12.09 -4.10
CA LEU A 68 9.22 -11.28 -5.28
C LEU A 68 10.72 -11.13 -5.52
N GLY A 69 11.57 -11.58 -4.61
CA GLY A 69 13.03 -11.39 -4.73
C GLY A 69 13.46 -9.92 -4.61
N ASP A 70 12.65 -9.10 -3.97
CA ASP A 70 12.84 -7.66 -3.77
C ASP A 70 13.50 -7.32 -2.43
N CYS A 71 14.27 -8.25 -1.86
CA CYS A 71 14.91 -8.08 -0.55
C CYS A 71 15.79 -6.82 -0.45
N TRP A 72 16.36 -6.36 -1.55
CA TRP A 72 17.13 -5.11 -1.62
C TRP A 72 16.26 -3.89 -1.28
N PHE A 73 15.02 -3.87 -1.78
CA PHE A 73 14.06 -2.81 -1.51
C PHE A 73 13.55 -2.90 -0.08
N LEU A 74 13.20 -4.11 0.37
CA LEU A 74 12.67 -4.34 1.71
C LEU A 74 13.70 -4.05 2.81
N SER A 75 14.95 -4.46 2.62
CA SER A 75 16.04 -4.15 3.55
C SER A 75 16.25 -2.64 3.66
N SER A 76 16.14 -1.92 2.54
CA SER A 76 16.22 -0.45 2.54
C SER A 76 15.06 0.19 3.30
N LEU A 77 13.83 -0.32 3.11
CA LEU A 77 12.66 0.16 3.84
C LEU A 77 12.74 -0.13 5.34
N ALA A 78 13.17 -1.33 5.73
CA ALA A 78 13.38 -1.72 7.12
C ALA A 78 14.43 -0.84 7.80
N ALA A 79 15.54 -0.54 7.11
CA ALA A 79 16.54 0.39 7.62
C ALA A 79 15.96 1.80 7.83
N VAL A 80 15.14 2.30 6.89
CA VAL A 80 14.46 3.60 7.01
C VAL A 80 13.45 3.62 8.16
N ALA A 81 12.78 2.49 8.46
CA ALA A 81 11.84 2.36 9.58
C ALA A 81 12.52 2.55 10.95
N GLU A 82 13.79 2.19 11.08
CA GLU A 82 14.53 2.38 12.33
C GLU A 82 15.09 3.80 12.52
N LEU A 83 15.12 4.60 11.46
CA LEU A 83 15.57 5.99 11.54
C LEU A 83 14.47 6.92 12.06
N GLN A 84 14.87 7.90 12.87
CA GLN A 84 13.99 8.97 13.38
C GLN A 84 12.67 8.45 13.95
N GLU A 85 12.72 7.34 14.67
CA GLU A 85 11.54 6.69 15.24
C GLU A 85 10.45 6.37 14.20
N GLY A 86 10.83 5.91 13.00
CA GLY A 86 9.90 5.56 11.93
C GLY A 86 9.22 6.76 11.25
N ARG A 87 9.60 7.99 11.61
CA ARG A 87 9.08 9.23 11.00
C ARG A 87 9.34 9.29 9.50
N LEU A 88 10.47 8.76 9.03
CA LEU A 88 10.81 8.75 7.60
C LEU A 88 9.85 7.86 6.79
N VAL A 89 9.44 6.71 7.33
CA VAL A 89 8.42 5.87 6.69
C VAL A 89 7.08 6.59 6.63
N ARG A 90 6.68 7.29 7.70
CA ARG A 90 5.45 8.11 7.70
C ARG A 90 5.52 9.25 6.67
N ALA A 91 6.71 9.81 6.42
CA ALA A 91 6.89 10.86 5.42
C ALA A 91 6.66 10.38 3.98
N LEU A 92 6.70 9.06 3.73
CA LEU A 92 6.31 8.48 2.44
C LEU A 92 4.79 8.56 2.20
N LEU A 93 3.99 8.73 3.25
CA LEU A 93 2.52 8.82 3.21
C LEU A 93 2.07 10.14 3.86
N PRO A 94 2.36 11.30 3.23
CA PRO A 94 2.20 12.60 3.86
C PRO A 94 0.74 12.83 4.29
N GLY A 95 0.56 13.14 5.59
CA GLY A 95 -0.75 13.44 6.17
C GLY A 95 -1.71 12.25 6.28
N GLN A 96 -1.30 11.04 5.88
CA GLN A 96 -2.15 9.85 5.85
C GLN A 96 -1.76 8.94 7.02
N THR A 97 -2.67 8.74 7.97
CA THR A 97 -2.44 7.89 9.16
C THR A 97 -3.48 6.78 9.33
N THR A 98 -4.58 6.88 8.60
CA THR A 98 -5.70 5.92 8.61
C THR A 98 -5.94 5.40 7.21
N PRO A 99 -6.53 4.20 7.05
CA PRO A 99 -6.96 3.73 5.75
C PRO A 99 -7.90 4.71 5.06
N SER A 100 -7.72 4.92 3.76
CA SER A 100 -8.62 5.71 2.93
C SER A 100 -9.91 4.95 2.67
N GLU A 101 -11.05 5.59 2.97
CA GLU A 101 -12.41 5.08 2.70
C GLU A 101 -12.61 4.73 1.22
N VAL A 102 -12.06 5.56 0.33
CA VAL A 102 -12.20 5.39 -1.12
C VAL A 102 -11.04 4.58 -1.73
N GLY A 103 -10.06 4.15 -0.92
CA GLY A 103 -8.89 3.42 -1.39
C GLY A 103 -7.94 4.22 -2.30
N ALA A 104 -7.83 5.55 -2.11
CA ALA A 104 -6.87 6.40 -2.79
C ALA A 104 -5.78 6.87 -1.81
N TYR A 105 -4.52 6.82 -2.21
CA TYR A 105 -3.39 7.23 -1.38
C TYR A 105 -2.38 8.02 -2.19
N ILE A 106 -1.66 8.93 -1.53
CA ILE A 106 -0.47 9.57 -2.08
C ILE A 106 0.76 8.93 -1.45
N VAL A 107 1.63 8.39 -2.29
CA VAL A 107 2.97 7.93 -1.89
C VAL A 107 3.99 8.94 -2.40
N ARG A 108 4.83 9.45 -1.51
CA ARG A 108 5.91 10.38 -1.82
C ARG A 108 7.23 9.62 -1.96
N LEU A 109 7.78 9.59 -3.17
CA LEU A 109 9.06 8.94 -3.48
C LEU A 109 10.09 9.94 -3.99
N CYS A 110 11.37 9.71 -3.69
CA CYS A 110 12.47 10.48 -4.27
C CYS A 110 12.99 9.73 -5.50
N LEU A 111 12.66 10.20 -6.70
CA LEU A 111 13.02 9.58 -7.97
C LEU A 111 13.94 10.54 -8.74
N GLY A 112 15.15 10.08 -9.07
CA GLY A 112 16.16 10.91 -9.75
C GLY A 112 16.57 12.15 -8.93
N GLY A 113 16.58 12.05 -7.60
CA GLY A 113 16.91 13.15 -6.69
C GLY A 113 15.78 14.18 -6.51
N ARG A 114 14.57 13.92 -7.04
CA ARG A 114 13.42 14.80 -6.92
C ARG A 114 12.27 14.10 -6.18
N TRP A 115 11.68 14.78 -5.22
CA TRP A 115 10.47 14.32 -4.54
C TRP A 115 9.28 14.40 -5.49
N GLN A 116 8.57 13.28 -5.61
CA GLN A 116 7.39 13.12 -6.45
C GLN A 116 6.27 12.50 -5.64
N GLU A 117 5.06 13.02 -5.81
CA GLU A 117 3.84 12.48 -5.21
C GLU A 117 3.10 11.65 -6.25
N ILE A 118 2.85 10.39 -5.90
CA ILE A 118 2.28 9.38 -6.80
C ILE A 118 0.94 8.96 -6.19
N LEU A 119 -0.13 9.13 -6.97
CA LEU A 119 -1.46 8.68 -6.60
C LEU A 119 -1.59 7.18 -6.91
N VAL A 120 -1.90 6.39 -5.89
CA VAL A 120 -2.06 4.93 -6.00
C VAL A 120 -3.39 4.49 -5.39
N ASP A 121 -3.89 3.34 -5.82
CA ASP A 121 -5.00 2.69 -5.15
C ASP A 121 -4.53 1.68 -4.08
N ASP A 122 -5.47 1.09 -3.33
CA ASP A 122 -5.17 0.05 -2.33
C ASP A 122 -5.32 -1.38 -2.84
N HIS A 123 -5.29 -1.60 -4.16
CA HIS A 123 -5.23 -2.98 -4.62
C HIS A 123 -3.83 -3.54 -4.40
N LEU A 124 -3.80 -4.73 -3.79
CA LEU A 124 -2.58 -5.45 -3.50
C LEU A 124 -2.57 -6.70 -4.38
N PRO A 125 -1.43 -7.05 -4.99
CA PRO A 125 -1.39 -8.25 -5.82
C PRO A 125 -1.32 -9.52 -4.95
N CYS A 126 -1.90 -10.61 -5.43
CA CYS A 126 -2.17 -11.82 -4.67
C CYS A 126 -1.85 -13.08 -5.48
N ILE A 127 -1.47 -14.16 -4.78
CA ILE A 127 -1.32 -15.50 -5.35
C ILE A 127 -2.22 -16.46 -4.58
N GLY A 128 -3.04 -17.23 -5.32
CA GLY A 128 -3.94 -18.22 -4.71
C GLY A 128 -4.96 -17.61 -3.74
N GLY A 129 -5.25 -16.31 -3.87
CA GLY A 129 -6.16 -15.56 -2.99
C GLY A 129 -5.51 -14.96 -1.73
N GLY A 130 -4.25 -15.30 -1.43
CA GLY A 130 -3.48 -14.72 -0.32
C GLY A 130 -2.57 -13.57 -0.76
N MET A 131 -2.13 -12.74 0.20
CA MET A 131 -1.13 -11.69 -0.07
C MET A 131 0.20 -12.28 -0.51
N TYR A 132 0.77 -11.76 -1.59
CA TYR A 132 2.08 -12.17 -2.10
C TYR A 132 3.22 -11.20 -1.71
N TYR A 133 2.87 -10.06 -1.12
CA TYR A 133 3.77 -8.92 -0.87
C TYR A 133 4.01 -8.72 0.62
N THR A 134 4.99 -7.87 0.89
CA THR A 134 5.31 -7.34 2.20
C THR A 134 4.09 -6.79 2.92
N GLN A 135 3.90 -7.27 4.14
CA GLN A 135 3.03 -6.62 5.12
C GLN A 135 3.85 -5.50 5.80
N LEU A 136 3.18 -4.41 6.15
CA LEU A 136 3.60 -3.33 7.06
C LEU A 136 2.53 -3.19 8.15
#